data_AF-A0A6M3K3V2-F1
#
_entry.id   AF-A0A6M3K3V2-F1
#
_cell.length_a   1.000
_cell.length_b   1.000
_cell.length_c   1.000
_cell.angle_alpha   90.00
_cell.angle_beta   90.00
_cell.angle_gamma   90.00
#
_symmetry.space_group_name_H-M   'P 1'
#
loop_
_entity.id
_entity.type
_entity.pdbx_description
1 polymer ?
#
loop_
_entity_poly.entity_id
_entity_poly.type
_entity_poly.pdbx_seq_one_letter_code
_entity_poly.pdbx_strand_id
1 'polypeptide(L)'
;MRLYRFLNEKYFGRKMDTEVFINPTIKEIMGIGSNDIRFVADNKKKKFYIWDAYKNIHVSIWDNVIGDSNREFNDKTLFTGIAKLKGGKMHMHMSDELEHDKNTTERSVIQSLFENDWDWVDKYIIDFSIYIKKMRESYKGIKGKGI
;
A
#
# COMPACT_ATOMS: atom_id res chain seq x y z
N MET A 1 24.88 -1.79 -8.33
CA MET A 1 24.76 -1.77 -6.85
C MET A 1 23.26 -1.85 -6.52
N ARG A 2 22.79 -2.86 -5.76
CA ARG A 2 21.35 -3.03 -5.45
C ARG A 2 20.90 -1.89 -4.53
N LEU A 3 19.82 -1.18 -4.88
CA LEU A 3 19.24 0.00 -4.20
C LEU A 3 19.23 -0.12 -2.66
N TYR A 4 18.99 -1.33 -2.19
CA TYR A 4 19.09 -1.78 -0.81
C TYR A 4 20.34 -1.38 -0.02
N ARG A 5 21.54 -1.47 -0.60
CA ARG A 5 22.80 -1.22 0.15
C ARG A 5 22.96 0.27 0.49
N PHE A 6 22.51 1.13 -0.40
CA PHE A 6 22.63 2.58 -0.28
C PHE A 6 21.71 3.14 0.83
N LEU A 7 20.49 2.62 0.96
CA LEU A 7 19.53 3.11 1.95
C LEU A 7 19.92 2.73 3.38
N ASN A 8 20.49 1.53 3.55
CA ASN A 8 20.95 1.05 4.84
C ASN A 8 22.15 1.85 5.39
N GLU A 9 23.11 2.18 4.54
CA GLU A 9 24.29 2.95 4.95
C GLU A 9 23.94 4.41 5.31
N LYS A 10 22.93 5.00 4.68
CA LYS A 10 22.61 6.43 4.84
C LYS A 10 21.80 6.76 6.10
N TYR A 11 20.90 5.90 6.56
CA TYR A 11 19.90 6.29 7.57
C TYR A 11 19.99 5.58 8.92
N PHE A 12 20.55 4.37 9.00
CA PHE A 12 20.36 3.53 10.19
C PHE A 12 21.64 3.22 10.97
N GLY A 13 22.83 3.37 10.37
CA GLY A 13 24.09 2.93 11.00
C GLY A 13 24.09 1.47 11.47
N ARG A 14 23.07 0.70 11.08
CA ARG A 14 22.74 -0.68 11.44
C ARG A 14 22.07 -1.30 10.22
N LYS A 15 22.44 -2.54 9.89
CA LYS A 15 21.75 -3.33 8.87
C LYS A 15 20.29 -3.54 9.30
N MET A 16 19.36 -2.79 8.73
CA MET A 16 17.97 -3.22 8.66
C MET A 16 17.81 -3.91 7.31
N ASP A 17 17.96 -5.23 7.33
CA ASP A 17 17.87 -6.06 6.14
C ASP A 17 16.38 -6.24 5.76
N THR A 18 15.75 -5.20 5.19
CA THR A 18 14.39 -5.32 4.64
C THR A 18 14.41 -5.27 3.12
N GLU A 19 13.98 -6.36 2.52
CA GLU A 19 13.81 -6.47 1.07
C GLU A 19 12.47 -5.89 0.66
N VAL A 20 12.47 -5.00 -0.35
CA VAL A 20 11.27 -4.50 -1.00
C VAL A 20 11.12 -5.21 -2.33
N PHE A 21 10.00 -5.89 -2.51
CA PHE A 21 9.71 -6.61 -3.76
C PHE A 21 8.81 -5.77 -4.65
N ILE A 22 9.08 -5.78 -5.96
CA ILE A 22 8.32 -5.05 -6.97
C ILE A 22 7.66 -6.08 -7.90
N ASN A 23 6.34 -6.02 -8.02
CA ASN A 23 5.53 -7.02 -8.72
C ASN A 23 5.90 -8.45 -8.30
N PRO A 24 5.81 -8.74 -7.00
CA PRO A 24 6.33 -9.96 -6.41
C PRO A 24 5.65 -11.22 -6.96
N THR A 25 6.41 -12.29 -7.04
CA THR A 25 5.92 -13.64 -7.22
C THR A 25 5.34 -14.20 -5.92
N ILE A 26 4.55 -15.27 -6.00
CA ILE A 26 4.04 -15.99 -4.82
C ILE A 26 5.18 -16.48 -3.92
N LYS A 27 6.29 -16.94 -4.52
CA LYS A 27 7.47 -17.40 -3.76
C LYS A 27 8.11 -16.26 -2.96
N GLU A 28 8.23 -15.08 -3.55
CA GLU A 28 8.76 -13.90 -2.85
C GLU A 28 7.82 -13.44 -1.73
N ILE A 29 6.50 -13.44 -1.96
CA ILE A 29 5.50 -13.15 -0.92
C ILE A 29 5.65 -14.11 0.27
N MET A 30 5.82 -15.41 0.01
CA MET A 30 6.02 -16.42 1.06
C MET A 30 7.36 -16.25 1.80
N GLY A 31 8.36 -15.63 1.17
CA GLY A 31 9.69 -15.41 1.75
C GLY A 31 9.78 -14.27 2.75
N ILE A 32 8.78 -13.39 2.83
CA ILE A 32 8.81 -12.18 3.68
C ILE A 32 8.83 -12.51 5.18
N GLY A 33 8.40 -13.71 5.58
CA GLY A 33 8.54 -14.21 6.95
C GLY A 33 7.69 -13.48 8.01
N SER A 34 6.86 -12.52 7.59
CA SER A 34 5.87 -11.82 8.42
C SER A 34 4.45 -12.18 7.99
N ASN A 35 3.54 -12.22 8.96
CA ASN A 35 2.10 -12.37 8.70
C ASN A 35 1.46 -11.06 8.23
N ASP A 36 2.01 -9.91 8.64
CA ASP A 36 1.54 -8.60 8.23
C ASP A 36 2.54 -8.00 7.22
N ILE A 37 2.03 -7.72 6.03
CA ILE A 37 2.79 -7.24 4.87
C ILE A 37 2.29 -5.85 4.54
N ARG A 38 3.20 -4.87 4.49
CA ARG A 38 2.87 -3.54 3.94
C ARG A 38 2.96 -3.57 2.44
N PHE A 39 2.08 -2.83 1.78
CA PHE A 39 2.09 -2.74 0.33
C PHE A 39 1.75 -1.33 -0.17
N VAL A 40 2.19 -1.07 -1.40
CA VAL A 40 1.72 0.06 -2.22
C VAL A 40 1.36 -0.44 -3.62
N ALA A 41 0.16 -0.09 -4.07
CA ALA A 41 -0.26 -0.26 -5.45
C ALA A 41 -0.19 1.09 -6.17
N ASP A 42 0.74 1.21 -7.13
CA ASP A 42 0.90 2.37 -8.00
C ASP A 42 0.13 2.11 -9.30
N ASN A 43 -1.06 2.70 -9.41
CA ASN A 43 -1.93 2.51 -10.57
C ASN A 43 -1.35 3.15 -11.84
N LYS A 44 -0.63 4.27 -11.70
CA LYS A 44 -0.03 4.99 -12.83
C LYS A 44 1.08 4.18 -13.48
N LYS A 45 1.94 3.55 -12.68
CA LYS A 45 3.05 2.72 -13.16
C LYS A 45 2.68 1.24 -13.29
N LYS A 46 1.50 0.83 -12.82
CA LYS A 46 1.06 -0.56 -12.67
C LYS A 46 2.11 -1.42 -11.96
N LYS A 47 2.56 -0.93 -10.79
CA LYS A 47 3.56 -1.59 -9.95
C LYS A 47 3.01 -1.83 -8.55
N PHE A 48 3.24 -3.04 -8.05
CA PHE A 48 2.88 -3.45 -6.70
C PHE A 48 4.14 -3.65 -5.86
N TYR A 49 4.27 -2.88 -4.78
CA TYR A 49 5.43 -2.92 -3.90
C TYR A 49 5.03 -3.59 -2.60
N ILE A 50 5.86 -4.49 -2.06
CA ILE A 50 5.62 -5.08 -0.73
C ILE A 50 6.89 -5.16 0.11
N TRP A 51 6.71 -5.09 1.43
CA TRP A 51 7.78 -5.28 2.41
C TRP A 51 7.22 -5.70 3.78
N ASP A 52 8.11 -6.15 4.65
CA ASP A 52 7.80 -6.53 6.03
C ASP A 52 7.34 -5.31 6.85
N ALA A 53 6.12 -5.37 7.40
CA ALA A 53 5.51 -4.27 8.14
C ALA A 53 6.28 -3.88 9.41
N TYR A 54 7.07 -4.79 9.99
CA TYR A 54 7.75 -4.61 11.28
C TYR A 54 9.20 -4.16 11.18
N LYS A 55 9.79 -4.19 9.97
CA LYS A 55 11.23 -3.97 9.81
C LYS A 55 11.62 -2.59 9.26
N ASN A 56 10.68 -1.73 8.86
CA ASN A 56 11.02 -0.41 8.28
C ASN A 56 10.20 0.75 8.84
N ILE A 57 10.84 1.93 8.88
CA ILE A 57 10.17 3.23 9.01
C ILE A 57 9.52 3.57 7.66
N HIS A 58 8.20 3.71 7.66
CA HIS A 58 7.34 4.06 6.51
C HIS A 58 8.03 5.03 5.53
N VAL A 59 8.47 6.17 6.02
CA VAL A 59 9.08 7.28 5.27
C VAL A 59 10.28 6.87 4.39
N SER A 60 11.10 5.92 4.86
CA SER A 60 12.33 5.54 4.15
C SER A 60 12.07 4.79 2.84
N ILE A 61 11.02 3.97 2.79
CA ILE A 61 10.63 3.25 1.57
C ILE A 61 10.01 4.21 0.56
N TRP A 62 9.22 5.15 1.04
CA TRP A 62 8.59 6.15 0.20
C TRP A 62 9.62 6.95 -0.57
N ASP A 63 10.45 7.72 0.14
CA ASP A 63 11.44 8.63 -0.44
C ASP A 63 12.36 7.96 -1.47
N ASN A 64 12.64 6.67 -1.29
CA ASN A 64 13.71 6.00 -2.01
C ASN A 64 13.27 4.92 -2.99
N VAL A 65 12.07 4.37 -2.85
CA VAL A 65 11.58 3.27 -3.69
C VAL A 65 10.37 3.69 -4.52
N ILE A 66 9.46 4.45 -3.92
CA ILE A 66 8.16 4.76 -4.53
C ILE A 66 8.18 6.17 -5.14
N GLY A 67 8.80 7.13 -4.43
CA GLY A 67 8.95 8.54 -4.77
C GLY A 67 8.83 9.44 -3.53
N ASP A 68 9.26 10.70 -3.66
CA ASP A 68 9.24 11.74 -2.61
C ASP A 68 7.99 11.69 -1.71
N SER A 69 8.18 11.44 -0.40
CA SER A 69 7.09 11.28 0.58
C SER A 69 6.22 12.53 0.69
N ASN A 70 6.71 13.71 0.26
CA ASN A 70 5.91 14.94 0.21
C ASN A 70 4.81 14.90 -0.87
N ARG A 71 4.82 13.91 -1.78
CA ARG A 71 3.76 13.67 -2.76
C ARG A 71 2.64 12.75 -2.25
N GLU A 72 2.81 12.10 -1.10
CA GLU A 72 1.95 11.01 -0.60
C GLU A 72 0.46 11.38 -0.50
N PHE A 73 0.12 12.52 0.10
CA PHE A 73 -1.30 12.84 0.33
C PHE A 73 -2.05 13.27 -0.93
N ASN A 74 -1.33 13.60 -2.01
CA ASN A 74 -1.95 14.17 -3.21
C ASN A 74 -1.80 13.30 -4.46
N ASP A 75 -1.01 12.21 -4.42
CA ASP A 75 -0.92 11.30 -5.56
C ASP A 75 -2.10 10.32 -5.56
N LYS A 76 -3.14 10.77 -6.24
CA LYS A 76 -4.42 10.09 -6.50
C LYS A 76 -4.29 8.73 -7.19
N THR A 77 -3.09 8.28 -7.52
CA THR A 77 -2.83 7.01 -8.22
C THR A 77 -2.19 5.95 -7.34
N LEU A 78 -1.89 6.27 -6.07
CA LEU A 78 -1.25 5.36 -5.13
C LEU A 78 -2.28 4.87 -4.11
N PHE A 79 -2.27 3.58 -3.81
CA PHE A 79 -3.06 3.00 -2.73
C PHE A 79 -2.13 2.24 -1.78
N THR A 80 -2.27 2.48 -0.48
CA THR A 80 -1.39 1.84 0.51
C THR A 80 -2.18 1.10 1.55
N GLY A 81 -1.52 0.14 2.19
CA GLY A 81 -2.14 -0.60 3.26
C GLY A 81 -1.32 -1.73 3.79
N ILE A 82 -1.99 -2.53 4.60
CA ILE A 82 -1.49 -3.76 5.19
C ILE A 82 -2.36 -4.91 4.69
N ALA A 83 -1.69 -5.98 4.28
CA ALA A 83 -2.30 -7.25 3.93
C ALA A 83 -1.81 -8.34 4.89
N LYS A 84 -2.66 -9.33 5.13
CA LYS A 84 -2.35 -10.52 5.92
C LYS A 84 -2.03 -11.70 5.02
N LEU A 85 -0.92 -12.38 5.29
CA LEU A 85 -0.56 -13.61 4.60
C LEU A 85 -1.29 -14.80 5.24
N LYS A 86 -2.18 -15.44 4.49
CA LYS A 86 -2.91 -16.64 4.94
C LYS A 86 -2.91 -17.69 3.82
N GLY A 87 -2.36 -18.86 4.12
CA GLY A 87 -2.32 -19.96 3.15
C GLY A 87 -1.60 -19.62 1.84
N GLY A 88 -0.52 -18.82 1.91
CA GLY A 88 0.26 -18.39 0.74
C GLY A 88 -0.39 -17.30 -0.11
N LYS A 89 -1.48 -16.70 0.35
CA LYS A 89 -2.15 -15.60 -0.34
C LYS A 89 -2.29 -14.38 0.56
N MET A 90 -2.19 -13.19 -0.02
CA MET A 90 -2.37 -11.93 0.71
C MET A 90 -3.84 -11.56 0.71
N HIS A 91 -4.35 -11.22 1.88
CA HIS A 91 -5.72 -10.74 2.07
C HIS A 91 -5.66 -9.31 2.58
N MET A 92 -6.50 -8.43 2.03
CA MET A 92 -6.58 -7.05 2.51
C MET A 92 -6.90 -7.02 4.00
N HIS A 93 -6.11 -6.29 4.80
CA HIS A 93 -6.34 -6.14 6.23
C HIS A 93 -6.79 -4.73 6.59
N MET A 94 -6.05 -3.71 6.16
CA MET A 94 -6.35 -2.29 6.40
C MET A 94 -5.68 -1.40 5.35
N SER A 95 -6.17 -0.17 5.19
CA SER A 95 -5.54 0.88 4.37
C SER A 95 -5.27 2.11 5.23
N ASP A 96 -4.04 2.62 5.15
CA ASP A 96 -3.59 3.72 5.98
C ASP A 96 -4.29 5.04 5.57
N GLU A 97 -4.51 5.28 4.27
CA GLU A 97 -5.27 6.46 3.79
C GLU A 97 -6.73 6.43 4.22
N LEU A 98 -7.35 5.24 4.20
CA LEU A 98 -8.76 5.10 4.52
C LEU A 98 -9.01 5.17 6.04
N GLU A 99 -8.09 4.71 6.88
CA GLU A 99 -8.17 4.92 8.34
C GLU A 99 -7.87 6.37 8.72
N HIS A 100 -6.96 7.03 7.99
CA HIS A 100 -6.67 8.45 8.19
C HIS A 100 -7.87 9.34 7.81
N ASP A 101 -8.54 9.07 6.69
CA ASP A 101 -9.67 9.91 6.23
C ASP A 101 -10.95 9.75 7.06
N LYS A 102 -11.13 8.67 7.82
CA LYS A 102 -12.22 8.62 8.82
C LYS A 102 -12.14 9.79 9.81
N ASN A 103 -10.96 10.37 9.99
CA ASN A 103 -10.66 11.44 10.92
C ASN A 103 -10.32 12.78 10.24
N THR A 104 -10.30 12.85 8.90
CA THR A 104 -9.99 14.07 8.13
C THR A 104 -11.05 14.42 7.10
N THR A 105 -11.15 15.70 6.72
CA THR A 105 -12.19 16.21 5.80
C THR A 105 -11.73 16.21 4.33
N GLU A 106 -10.58 15.61 3.99
CA GLU A 106 -9.95 15.68 2.66
C GLU A 106 -10.52 14.66 1.66
N ARG A 107 -11.82 14.86 1.37
CA ARG A 107 -12.64 13.99 0.52
C ARG A 107 -12.15 13.79 -0.93
N SER A 108 -11.26 14.64 -1.42
CA SER A 108 -10.83 14.65 -2.82
C SER A 108 -9.85 13.52 -3.18
N VAL A 109 -9.07 13.04 -2.20
CA VAL A 109 -8.07 11.97 -2.38
C VAL A 109 -8.78 10.62 -2.52
N ILE A 110 -9.67 10.28 -1.57
CA ILE A 110 -10.47 9.05 -1.61
C ILE A 110 -11.31 8.95 -2.88
N GLN A 111 -11.98 10.04 -3.28
CA GLN A 111 -12.83 9.99 -4.46
C GLN A 111 -12.01 9.66 -5.72
N SER A 112 -10.79 10.18 -5.80
CA SER A 112 -9.89 9.88 -6.92
C SER A 112 -9.38 8.43 -6.86
N LEU A 113 -9.19 7.85 -5.66
CA LEU A 113 -8.89 6.42 -5.54
C LEU A 113 -10.01 5.56 -6.13
N PHE A 114 -11.29 5.90 -5.93
CA PHE A 114 -12.41 5.14 -6.50
C PHE A 114 -12.59 5.28 -8.02
N GLU A 115 -11.91 6.23 -8.64
CA GLU A 115 -11.93 6.45 -10.09
C GLU A 115 -10.84 5.64 -10.82
N ASN A 116 -9.86 5.11 -10.08
CA ASN A 116 -8.83 4.24 -10.65
C ASN A 116 -9.32 2.81 -10.87
N ASP A 117 -8.76 2.16 -11.89
CA ASP A 117 -8.89 0.73 -12.13
C ASP A 117 -7.90 -0.07 -11.25
N TRP A 118 -8.46 -0.80 -10.28
CA TRP A 118 -7.70 -1.60 -9.33
C TRP A 118 -7.78 -3.11 -9.56
N ASP A 119 -8.45 -3.57 -10.61
CA ASP A 119 -8.69 -5.01 -10.83
C ASP A 119 -7.36 -5.77 -11.00
N TRP A 120 -6.33 -5.09 -11.51
CA TRP A 120 -4.98 -5.65 -11.63
C TRP A 120 -4.33 -6.01 -10.29
N VAL A 121 -4.77 -5.42 -9.18
CA VAL A 121 -4.25 -5.69 -7.83
C VAL A 121 -4.73 -7.04 -7.30
N ASP A 122 -5.85 -7.57 -7.82
CA ASP A 122 -6.38 -8.88 -7.43
C ASP A 122 -5.41 -10.04 -7.72
N LYS A 123 -4.42 -9.82 -8.60
CA LYS A 123 -3.30 -10.73 -8.81
C LYS A 123 -2.45 -10.94 -7.54
N TYR A 124 -2.39 -9.92 -6.68
CA TYR A 124 -1.53 -9.89 -5.50
C TYR A 124 -2.34 -10.05 -4.21
N ILE A 125 -3.45 -9.31 -4.08
CA ILE A 125 -4.30 -9.32 -2.88
C ILE A 125 -5.67 -9.89 -3.26
N ILE A 126 -6.11 -10.95 -2.59
CA ILE A 126 -7.44 -11.51 -2.84
C ILE A 126 -8.54 -10.51 -2.47
N ASP A 127 -9.53 -10.41 -3.35
CA ASP A 127 -10.76 -9.62 -3.17
C ASP A 127 -10.48 -8.12 -2.98
N PHE A 128 -9.38 -7.61 -3.53
CA PHE A 128 -9.03 -6.20 -3.43
C PHE A 128 -10.05 -5.32 -4.16
N SER A 129 -10.43 -5.68 -5.39
CA SER A 129 -11.48 -4.98 -6.14
C SER A 129 -12.82 -4.95 -5.38
N ILE A 130 -13.20 -6.07 -4.75
CA ILE A 130 -14.39 -6.19 -3.91
C ILE A 130 -14.29 -5.28 -2.68
N TYR A 131 -13.13 -5.23 -2.03
CA TYR A 131 -12.87 -4.31 -0.93
C TYR A 131 -13.07 -2.85 -1.36
N ILE A 132 -12.45 -2.43 -2.47
CA ILE A 132 -12.62 -1.08 -3.02
C ILE A 132 -14.09 -0.77 -3.33
N LYS A 133 -14.83 -1.72 -3.93
CA LYS A 133 -16.26 -1.55 -4.24
C LYS A 133 -17.11 -1.34 -2.97
N LYS A 134 -16.92 -2.18 -1.95
CA LYS A 134 -17.63 -2.05 -0.65
C LYS A 134 -17.33 -0.71 0.01
N MET A 135 -16.08 -0.26 -0.07
CA MET A 135 -15.68 1.05 0.45
C MET A 135 -16.34 2.20 -0.31
N ARG A 136 -16.39 2.14 -1.64
CA ARG A 136 -17.09 3.12 -2.48
C ARG A 136 -18.58 3.21 -2.15
N GLU A 137 -19.24 2.08 -1.90
CA GLU A 137 -20.65 2.03 -1.50
C GLU A 137 -20.89 2.65 -0.12
N SER A 138 -20.05 2.29 0.86
CA SER A 138 -20.10 2.87 2.21
C SER A 138 -19.89 4.39 2.17
N TYR A 139 -18.96 4.87 1.35
CA TYR A 139 -18.69 6.30 1.16
C TYR A 139 -19.87 7.05 0.51
N LYS A 140 -20.59 6.43 -0.44
CA LYS A 140 -21.84 6.99 -1.00
C LYS A 140 -22.96 7.06 0.02
N GLY A 141 -23.07 6.06 0.91
CA GLY A 141 -24.08 6.04 1.99
C GLY A 141 -23.92 7.19 2.99
N ILE A 142 -22.70 7.69 3.18
CA ILE A 142 -22.41 8.88 4.00
C ILE A 142 -22.91 10.17 3.30
N LYS A 143 -22.86 10.26 1.96
CA LYS A 143 -23.46 11.38 1.21
C LYS A 143 -25.00 11.45 1.32
N GLY A 144 -25.67 10.36 1.69
CA GLY A 144 -27.13 10.30 1.82
C GLY A 144 -27.69 10.74 3.18
N LYS A 145 -26.85 11.16 4.14
CA LYS A 145 -27.27 11.50 5.52
C LYS A 145 -27.09 12.97 5.93
N GLY A 146 -27.03 13.90 4.98
CA GLY A 146 -27.13 15.35 5.23
C GLY A 146 -26.62 16.13 4.02
N ILE A 147 -27.32 17.12 3.46
CA ILE A 147 -28.37 18.04 3.95
C ILE A 147 -29.56 17.99 3.00
#